data_AF-F9YPN7-F1
#
_entry.id   AF-F9YPN7-F1
#
_cell.length_a   1.000
_cell.length_b   1.000
_cell.length_c   1.000
_cell.angle_alpha   90.00
_cell.angle_beta   90.00
_cell.angle_gamma   90.00
#
_symmetry.space_group_name_H-M   'P 1'
#
loop_
_entity.id
_entity.type
_entity.pdbx_description
1 polymer ?
#
loop_
_entity_poly.entity_id
_entity_poly.type
_entity_poly.pdbx_seq_one_letter_code
_entity_poly.pdbx_strand_id
1 'polypeptide(L)'
;MLIVFQNMAMGQEIADLMKELYVKEPSLKTCECGELKEDIKQKALEYINAVRALHELEKVTYNHEKQKESQCAAFSIIANKKMTHYISSNARCYTPEAAYGAINSNLSWSGLYHPAYAFVLFHIQGWMNEIGSNSVGHRRWILDPFMKKIAFGVAADYQSRSAGASLYVIDIEEISEKLKNQNLQFIAYPYKKYPAHLFPKDAYLSFSVIADKTSRFDDNREVDFSNTIISVLHQNEKHIVSDVSYDNEGAGVANSIQWKVEGLEEGKAYTVKIQNVKVKNETKNYQYQFTIDPNMRIKL
;
A
#
# COMPACT_ATOMS: atom_id res chain seq x y z
N MET A 1 -11.86 -36.26 20.63
CA MET A 1 -12.40 -35.11 21.40
C MET A 1 -11.66 -33.82 21.05
N LEU A 2 -10.32 -33.75 21.17
CA LEU A 2 -9.50 -32.55 20.82
C LEU A 2 -9.72 -32.02 19.38
N ILE A 3 -9.76 -32.89 18.37
CA ILE A 3 -9.93 -32.52 16.96
C ILE A 3 -11.32 -31.92 16.68
N VAL A 4 -12.35 -32.41 17.38
CA VAL A 4 -13.73 -31.90 17.24
C VAL A 4 -13.85 -30.52 17.88
N PHE A 5 -13.22 -30.30 19.04
CA PHE A 5 -13.17 -28.99 19.69
C PHE A 5 -12.37 -27.96 18.89
N GLN A 6 -11.24 -28.33 18.27
CA GLN A 6 -10.48 -27.44 17.39
C GLN A 6 -11.26 -27.04 16.13
N ASN A 7 -11.98 -27.98 15.51
CA ASN A 7 -12.80 -27.68 14.34
C ASN A 7 -14.04 -26.83 14.68
N MET A 8 -14.64 -27.01 15.86
CA MET A 8 -15.75 -26.18 16.34
C MET A 8 -15.30 -24.75 16.67
N ALA A 9 -14.15 -24.58 17.34
CA ALA A 9 -13.59 -23.26 17.62
C ALA A 9 -13.26 -22.48 16.33
N MET A 10 -12.68 -23.17 15.33
CA MET A 10 -12.37 -22.59 14.03
C MET A 10 -13.62 -22.22 13.22
N GLY A 11 -14.69 -23.02 13.30
CA GLY A 11 -15.97 -22.69 12.67
C GLY A 11 -16.62 -21.45 13.28
N GLN A 12 -16.52 -21.29 14.60
CA GLN A 12 -17.04 -20.12 15.31
C GLN A 12 -16.25 -18.84 14.97
N GLU A 13 -14.93 -18.89 14.96
CA GLU A 13 -14.07 -17.75 14.57
C GLU A 13 -14.36 -17.26 13.14
N ILE A 14 -14.60 -18.18 12.20
CA ILE A 14 -14.98 -17.81 10.84
C ILE A 14 -16.36 -17.15 10.82
N ALA A 15 -17.35 -17.71 11.50
CA ALA A 15 -18.69 -17.12 11.55
C ALA A 15 -18.67 -15.72 12.17
N ASP A 16 -17.85 -15.51 13.20
CA ASP A 16 -17.71 -14.22 13.85
C ASP A 16 -16.93 -13.23 12.96
N LEU A 17 -15.87 -13.67 12.27
CA LEU A 17 -15.19 -12.87 11.25
C LEU A 17 -16.15 -12.37 10.17
N MET A 18 -16.99 -13.25 9.62
CA MET A 18 -17.96 -12.87 8.58
C MET A 18 -18.95 -11.82 9.09
N LYS A 19 -19.46 -12.00 10.32
CA LYS A 19 -20.33 -11.02 10.98
C LYS A 19 -19.62 -9.71 11.26
N GLU A 20 -18.33 -9.72 11.61
CA GLU A 20 -17.55 -8.51 11.85
C GLU A 20 -17.27 -7.74 10.55
N LEU A 21 -17.05 -8.44 9.42
CA LEU A 21 -16.72 -7.80 8.15
C LEU A 21 -17.94 -7.21 7.43
N TYR A 22 -19.07 -7.93 7.41
CA TYR A 22 -20.09 -7.72 6.41
C TYR A 22 -21.42 -7.23 6.99
N VAL A 23 -22.05 -6.29 6.27
CA VAL A 23 -23.51 -6.07 6.32
C VAL A 23 -24.19 -7.18 5.50
N LYS A 24 -23.60 -7.50 4.34
CA LYS A 24 -24.04 -8.58 3.46
C LYS A 24 -22.83 -9.43 3.07
N GLU A 25 -22.86 -10.71 3.40
CA GLU A 25 -21.75 -11.62 3.07
C GLU A 25 -21.60 -11.82 1.54
N PRO A 26 -20.37 -12.02 1.04
CA PRO A 26 -20.15 -12.43 -0.33
C PRO A 26 -20.69 -13.85 -0.60
N SER A 27 -21.17 -14.09 -1.82
CA SER A 27 -21.72 -15.39 -2.22
C SER A 27 -21.21 -15.84 -3.58
N LEU A 28 -20.43 -16.92 -3.59
CA LEU A 28 -19.94 -17.58 -4.79
C LEU A 28 -21.03 -18.33 -5.59
N LYS A 29 -22.20 -18.55 -4.99
CA LYS A 29 -23.34 -19.24 -5.62
C LYS A 29 -24.20 -18.26 -6.42
N THR A 30 -24.45 -17.08 -5.87
CA THR A 30 -25.28 -16.03 -6.48
C THR A 30 -24.45 -14.93 -7.13
N CYS A 31 -23.12 -15.01 -7.07
CA CYS A 31 -22.18 -14.02 -7.56
C CYS A 31 -22.39 -12.62 -6.96
N GLU A 32 -22.65 -12.58 -5.65
CA GLU A 32 -22.79 -11.33 -4.92
C GLU A 32 -21.47 -11.00 -4.24
N CYS A 33 -20.91 -9.81 -4.50
CA CYS A 33 -19.62 -9.38 -3.97
C CYS A 33 -19.60 -9.15 -2.44
N GLY A 34 -20.78 -9.06 -1.83
CA GLY A 34 -20.96 -8.65 -0.45
C GLY A 34 -20.91 -7.13 -0.25
N GLU A 35 -21.12 -6.69 0.98
CA GLU A 35 -21.07 -5.29 1.43
C GLU A 35 -20.38 -5.22 2.79
N LEU A 36 -19.28 -4.46 2.88
CA LEU A 36 -18.57 -4.24 4.14
C LEU A 36 -19.34 -3.32 5.07
N LYS A 37 -19.20 -3.57 6.36
CA LYS A 37 -19.63 -2.62 7.40
C LYS A 37 -18.82 -1.33 7.35
N GLU A 38 -19.46 -0.25 7.78
CA GLU A 38 -18.88 1.08 7.75
C GLU A 38 -17.67 1.24 8.68
N ASP A 39 -17.67 0.58 9.84
CA ASP A 39 -16.54 0.58 10.76
C ASP A 39 -15.27 -0.05 10.16
N ILE A 40 -15.40 -1.09 9.35
CA ILE A 40 -14.27 -1.71 8.63
C ILE A 40 -13.69 -0.74 7.59
N LYS A 41 -14.56 -0.04 6.85
CA LYS A 41 -14.16 0.98 5.87
C LYS A 41 -13.39 2.12 6.55
N GLN A 42 -13.92 2.62 7.67
CA GLN A 42 -13.27 3.69 8.44
C GLN A 42 -11.95 3.25 9.06
N LYS A 43 -11.84 2.02 9.58
CA LYS A 43 -10.57 1.48 10.06
C LYS A 43 -9.50 1.45 8.96
N ALA A 44 -9.86 1.06 7.73
CA ALA A 44 -8.92 1.11 6.61
C ALA A 44 -8.47 2.54 6.32
N LEU A 45 -9.41 3.50 6.29
CA LEU A 45 -9.11 4.92 6.08
C LEU A 45 -8.20 5.50 7.16
N GLU A 46 -8.51 5.23 8.43
CA GLU A 46 -7.74 5.70 9.58
C GLU A 46 -6.31 5.18 9.55
N TYR A 47 -6.13 3.89 9.24
CA TYR A 47 -4.81 3.30 9.13
C TYR A 47 -4.00 3.91 7.97
N ILE A 48 -4.60 4.05 6.78
CA ILE A 48 -3.96 4.70 5.64
C ILE A 48 -3.56 6.14 5.98
N ASN A 49 -4.45 6.90 6.62
CA ASN A 49 -4.15 8.27 7.03
C ASN A 49 -3.05 8.36 8.10
N ALA A 50 -2.99 7.39 9.01
CA ALA A 50 -1.91 7.31 9.98
C ALA A 50 -0.56 6.97 9.33
N VAL A 51 -0.55 6.07 8.34
CA VAL A 51 0.64 5.77 7.52
C VAL A 51 1.10 7.01 6.75
N ARG A 52 0.17 7.72 6.09
CA ARG A 52 0.44 8.95 5.34
C ARG A 52 0.99 10.07 6.23
N ALA A 53 0.52 10.18 7.47
CA ALA A 53 1.03 11.15 8.43
C ALA A 53 2.52 10.94 8.79
N LEU A 54 3.05 9.71 8.70
CA LEU A 54 4.49 9.45 8.89
C LEU A 54 5.36 10.13 7.82
N HIS A 55 4.75 10.44 6.67
CA HIS A 55 5.39 11.05 5.51
C HIS A 55 4.98 12.51 5.31
N GLU A 56 4.33 13.10 6.32
CA GLU A 56 3.86 14.50 6.28
C GLU A 56 2.85 14.78 5.14
N LEU A 57 2.17 13.72 4.68
CA LEU A 57 1.16 13.80 3.63
C LEU A 57 -0.22 14.17 4.20
N GLU A 58 -1.03 14.83 3.38
CA GLU A 58 -2.42 15.11 3.74
C GLU A 58 -3.23 13.83 3.90
N LYS A 59 -4.22 13.92 4.80
CA LYS A 59 -5.25 12.89 4.91
C LYS A 59 -6.08 12.81 3.63
N VAL A 60 -6.39 11.59 3.23
CA VAL A 60 -7.42 11.28 2.24
C VAL A 60 -8.78 11.09 2.91
N THR A 61 -9.84 11.14 2.13
CA THR A 61 -11.21 10.82 2.55
C THR A 61 -11.68 9.50 1.96
N TYR A 62 -12.78 8.96 2.49
CA TYR A 62 -13.38 7.75 1.93
C TYR A 62 -14.15 8.05 0.64
N ASN A 63 -13.98 7.22 -0.38
CA ASN A 63 -14.74 7.25 -1.61
C ASN A 63 -15.88 6.21 -1.57
N HIS A 64 -17.05 6.62 -1.08
CA HIS A 64 -18.22 5.74 -1.05
C HIS A 64 -18.70 5.32 -2.45
N GLU A 65 -18.46 6.15 -3.47
CA GLU A 65 -18.84 5.85 -4.85
C GLU A 65 -18.00 4.72 -5.45
N LYS A 66 -16.80 4.48 -4.94
CA LYS A 66 -15.90 3.38 -5.38
C LYS A 66 -15.96 2.15 -4.48
N GLN A 67 -16.89 2.11 -3.53
CA GLN A 67 -17.00 1.01 -2.59
C GLN A 67 -17.38 -0.30 -3.28
N LYS A 68 -18.35 -0.24 -4.20
CA LYS A 68 -18.86 -1.43 -4.88
C LYS A 68 -17.77 -2.05 -5.75
N GLU A 69 -17.04 -1.23 -6.49
CA GLU A 69 -15.94 -1.63 -7.36
C GLU A 69 -14.80 -2.25 -6.56
N SER A 70 -14.40 -1.63 -5.45
CA SER A 70 -13.40 -2.19 -4.54
C SER A 70 -13.86 -3.54 -3.99
N GLN A 71 -15.07 -3.62 -3.45
CA GLN A 71 -15.59 -4.87 -2.89
C GLN A 71 -15.69 -5.99 -3.94
N CYS A 72 -16.13 -5.68 -5.16
CA CYS A 72 -16.20 -6.65 -6.25
C CYS A 72 -14.83 -7.06 -6.79
N ALA A 73 -13.83 -6.18 -6.79
CA ALA A 73 -12.45 -6.53 -7.14
C ALA A 73 -11.88 -7.55 -6.15
N ALA A 74 -12.03 -7.29 -4.85
CA ALA A 74 -11.65 -8.22 -3.80
C ALA A 74 -12.37 -9.59 -3.94
N PHE A 75 -13.68 -9.57 -4.22
CA PHE A 75 -14.46 -10.78 -4.45
C PHE A 75 -14.00 -11.58 -5.67
N SER A 76 -13.60 -10.90 -6.75
CA SER A 76 -13.11 -11.57 -7.96
C SER A 76 -11.86 -12.41 -7.71
N ILE A 77 -10.98 -11.97 -6.79
CA ILE A 77 -9.77 -12.71 -6.39
C ILE A 77 -10.15 -14.09 -5.84
N ILE A 78 -11.09 -14.14 -4.88
CA ILE A 78 -11.52 -15.42 -4.28
C ILE A 78 -12.37 -16.25 -5.25
N ALA A 79 -13.22 -15.61 -6.06
CA ALA A 79 -14.09 -16.31 -7.00
C ALA A 79 -13.30 -17.06 -8.08
N ASN A 80 -12.17 -16.49 -8.49
CA ASN A 80 -11.32 -17.04 -9.54
C ASN A 80 -10.07 -17.75 -9.00
N LYS A 81 -9.82 -17.67 -7.69
CA LYS A 81 -8.56 -18.12 -7.06
C LYS A 81 -7.36 -17.59 -7.84
N LYS A 82 -7.40 -16.30 -8.19
CA LYS A 82 -6.39 -15.62 -8.98
C LYS A 82 -6.42 -14.13 -8.71
N MET A 83 -5.27 -13.56 -8.38
CA MET A 83 -5.08 -12.11 -8.31
C MET A 83 -4.61 -11.58 -9.66
N THR A 84 -5.31 -10.58 -10.20
CA THR A 84 -4.96 -9.91 -11.48
C THR A 84 -5.61 -8.53 -11.54
N HIS A 85 -4.90 -7.54 -12.08
CA HIS A 85 -5.48 -6.23 -12.41
C HIS A 85 -6.37 -6.27 -13.66
N TYR A 86 -6.16 -7.25 -14.54
CA TYR A 86 -6.91 -7.41 -15.78
C TYR A 86 -7.87 -8.60 -15.65
N ILE A 87 -9.06 -8.33 -15.12
CA ILE A 87 -10.11 -9.33 -15.00
C ILE A 87 -10.75 -9.53 -16.38
N SER A 88 -10.67 -10.76 -16.90
CA SER A 88 -11.30 -11.13 -18.16
C SER A 88 -12.82 -11.23 -18.03
N SER A 89 -13.56 -10.90 -19.09
CA SER A 89 -15.03 -11.00 -19.14
C SER A 89 -15.57 -12.44 -18.99
N ASN A 90 -14.72 -13.46 -19.16
CA ASN A 90 -15.04 -14.86 -18.92
C ASN A 90 -14.73 -15.34 -17.48
N ALA A 91 -14.25 -14.46 -16.61
CA ALA A 91 -13.98 -14.80 -15.21
C ALA A 91 -15.28 -15.19 -14.48
N ARG A 92 -15.17 -16.10 -13.51
CA ARG A 92 -16.30 -16.47 -12.66
C ARG A 92 -16.78 -15.25 -11.89
N CYS A 93 -18.10 -15.02 -11.90
CA CYS A 93 -18.74 -13.87 -11.28
C CYS A 93 -18.18 -12.52 -11.77
N TYR A 94 -17.80 -12.44 -13.05
CA TYR A 94 -17.37 -11.20 -13.67
C TYR A 94 -18.45 -10.11 -13.55
N THR A 95 -18.02 -8.90 -13.19
CA THR A 95 -18.80 -7.67 -13.31
C THR A 95 -17.90 -6.54 -13.83
N PRO A 96 -18.46 -5.54 -14.53
CA PRO A 96 -17.73 -4.31 -14.88
C PRO A 96 -17.12 -3.62 -13.66
N GLU A 97 -17.83 -3.63 -12.53
CA GLU A 97 -17.35 -3.06 -11.26
C GLU A 97 -16.12 -3.78 -10.73
N ALA A 98 -16.07 -5.12 -10.82
CA ALA A 98 -14.89 -5.89 -10.42
C ALA A 98 -13.68 -5.51 -11.29
N ALA A 99 -13.86 -5.44 -12.61
CA ALA A 99 -12.80 -5.09 -13.55
C ALA A 99 -12.27 -3.66 -13.31
N TYR A 100 -13.18 -2.69 -13.12
CA TYR A 100 -12.83 -1.31 -12.80
C TYR A 100 -12.11 -1.19 -11.46
N GLY A 101 -12.60 -1.88 -10.42
CA GLY A 101 -11.94 -1.89 -9.12
C GLY A 101 -10.55 -2.50 -9.20
N ALA A 102 -10.38 -3.61 -9.91
CA ALA A 102 -9.11 -4.33 -10.01
C ALA A 102 -8.01 -3.52 -10.69
N ILE A 103 -8.32 -2.84 -11.80
CA ILE A 103 -7.32 -2.06 -12.53
C ILE A 103 -6.93 -0.75 -11.81
N ASN A 104 -7.76 -0.24 -10.89
CA ASN A 104 -7.54 1.01 -10.16
C ASN A 104 -7.14 0.84 -8.69
N SER A 105 -6.87 -0.40 -8.25
CA SER A 105 -6.59 -0.71 -6.86
C SER A 105 -5.27 -1.42 -6.67
N ASN A 106 -4.66 -1.23 -5.51
CA ASN A 106 -3.74 -2.22 -4.97
C ASN A 106 -4.53 -3.50 -4.66
N LEU A 107 -4.01 -4.67 -5.05
CA LEU A 107 -4.65 -5.96 -4.82
C LEU A 107 -3.80 -6.80 -3.87
N SER A 108 -4.43 -7.61 -3.04
CA SER A 108 -3.71 -8.61 -2.24
C SER A 108 -4.55 -9.86 -2.04
N TRP A 109 -3.86 -10.97 -1.81
CA TRP A 109 -4.44 -12.26 -1.49
C TRP A 109 -3.73 -12.86 -0.30
N SER A 110 -4.48 -13.34 0.68
CA SER A 110 -3.97 -14.01 1.87
C SER A 110 -4.87 -15.17 2.35
N GLY A 111 -4.47 -15.82 3.43
CA GLY A 111 -5.36 -16.66 4.24
C GLY A 111 -6.31 -15.81 5.11
N LEU A 112 -7.19 -16.45 5.87
CA LEU A 112 -8.06 -15.75 6.81
C LEU A 112 -7.32 -15.35 8.10
N TYR A 113 -7.61 -14.13 8.58
CA TYR A 113 -7.16 -13.62 9.88
C TYR A 113 -8.37 -13.23 10.73
N HIS A 114 -8.32 -13.46 12.05
CA HIS A 114 -9.35 -13.04 13.00
C HIS A 114 -8.69 -12.27 14.15
N PRO A 115 -9.27 -11.17 14.66
CA PRO A 115 -10.56 -10.54 14.28
C PRO A 115 -10.48 -9.69 12.98
N ALA A 116 -11.61 -9.19 12.48
CA ALA A 116 -11.72 -8.49 11.18
C ALA A 116 -10.76 -7.31 11.00
N TYR A 117 -10.45 -6.56 12.06
CA TYR A 117 -9.49 -5.46 11.94
C TYR A 117 -8.05 -5.95 11.68
N ALA A 118 -7.69 -7.16 12.13
CA ALA A 118 -6.39 -7.76 11.83
C ALA A 118 -6.25 -8.02 10.32
N PHE A 119 -7.37 -8.28 9.65
CA PHE A 119 -7.46 -8.39 8.20
C PHE A 119 -7.09 -7.08 7.50
N VAL A 120 -7.70 -5.97 7.91
CA VAL A 120 -7.42 -4.63 7.39
C VAL A 120 -5.93 -4.30 7.55
N LEU A 121 -5.40 -4.51 8.76
CA LEU A 121 -3.98 -4.28 9.06
C LEU A 121 -3.07 -5.14 8.20
N PHE A 122 -3.34 -6.44 8.08
CA PHE A 122 -2.51 -7.36 7.31
C PHE A 122 -2.35 -6.90 5.86
N HIS A 123 -3.45 -6.58 5.17
CA HIS A 123 -3.40 -6.19 3.77
C HIS A 123 -2.69 -4.85 3.56
N ILE A 124 -2.98 -3.85 4.40
CA ILE A 124 -2.31 -2.55 4.27
C ILE A 124 -0.82 -2.66 4.62
N GLN A 125 -0.46 -3.39 5.69
CA GLN A 125 0.94 -3.63 6.04
C GLN A 125 1.67 -4.37 4.92
N GLY A 126 1.03 -5.36 4.28
CA GLY A 126 1.60 -6.08 3.13
C GLY A 126 1.91 -5.15 1.95
N TRP A 127 0.95 -4.29 1.56
CA TRP A 127 1.19 -3.28 0.51
C TRP A 127 2.27 -2.26 0.89
N MET A 128 2.45 -1.99 2.18
CA MET A 128 3.49 -1.09 2.64
C MET A 128 4.86 -1.76 2.73
N ASN A 129 4.96 -3.01 3.21
CA ASN A 129 6.25 -3.67 3.42
C ASN A 129 6.81 -4.33 2.15
N GLU A 130 5.95 -4.73 1.21
CA GLU A 130 6.31 -5.34 -0.08
C GLU A 130 7.24 -6.55 0.08
N ILE A 131 7.08 -7.33 1.17
CA ILE A 131 7.90 -8.52 1.41
C ILE A 131 7.72 -9.51 0.25
N GLY A 132 8.83 -9.96 -0.32
CA GLY A 132 8.83 -10.89 -1.44
C GLY A 132 8.50 -10.27 -2.81
N SER A 133 8.38 -8.94 -2.90
CA SER A 133 8.21 -8.21 -4.16
C SER A 133 9.48 -7.46 -4.54
N ASN A 134 9.79 -7.43 -5.84
CA ASN A 134 10.83 -6.57 -6.42
C ASN A 134 10.28 -5.21 -6.89
N SER A 135 9.00 -4.93 -6.60
CA SER A 135 8.33 -3.67 -6.90
C SER A 135 7.76 -3.05 -5.63
N VAL A 136 7.87 -1.73 -5.51
CA VAL A 136 7.26 -0.94 -4.42
C VAL A 136 5.98 -0.20 -4.88
N GLY A 137 5.33 -0.69 -5.94
CA GLY A 137 4.19 -0.03 -6.58
C GLY A 137 3.01 0.22 -5.64
N HIS A 138 2.67 -0.72 -4.75
CA HIS A 138 1.52 -0.56 -3.87
C HIS A 138 1.78 0.56 -2.85
N ARG A 139 2.97 0.56 -2.27
CA ARG A 139 3.44 1.61 -1.37
C ARG A 139 3.45 2.99 -2.05
N ARG A 140 3.94 3.07 -3.29
CA ARG A 140 3.96 4.32 -4.06
C ARG A 140 2.56 4.92 -4.23
N TRP A 141 1.57 4.09 -4.48
CA TRP A 141 0.17 4.52 -4.55
C TRP A 141 -0.39 5.00 -3.21
N ILE A 142 -0.15 4.27 -2.11
CA ILE A 142 -0.62 4.67 -0.77
C ILE A 142 -0.03 6.03 -0.35
N LEU A 143 1.23 6.26 -0.73
CA LEU A 143 1.96 7.49 -0.45
C LEU A 143 1.83 8.55 -1.55
N ASP A 144 0.93 8.37 -2.52
CA ASP A 144 0.71 9.37 -3.57
C ASP A 144 0.28 10.72 -2.94
N PRO A 145 1.04 11.81 -3.12
CA PRO A 145 0.68 13.12 -2.59
C PRO A 145 -0.49 13.76 -3.37
N PHE A 146 -0.81 13.23 -4.56
CA PHE A 146 -1.91 13.70 -5.40
C PHE A 146 -3.24 13.02 -5.06
N MET A 147 -3.22 11.81 -4.49
CA MET A 147 -4.43 11.06 -4.12
C MET A 147 -5.26 11.81 -3.06
N LYS A 148 -6.59 11.90 -3.28
CA LYS A 148 -7.54 12.55 -2.35
C LYS A 148 -8.50 11.59 -1.69
N LYS A 149 -8.85 10.50 -2.36
CA LYS A 149 -9.83 9.55 -1.87
C LYS A 149 -9.36 8.11 -2.03
N ILE A 150 -9.79 7.25 -1.11
CA ILE A 150 -9.56 5.80 -1.15
C ILE A 150 -10.87 5.05 -0.91
N ALA A 151 -10.96 3.82 -1.41
CA ALA A 151 -12.02 2.88 -1.06
C ALA A 151 -11.44 1.49 -0.83
N PHE A 152 -12.00 0.75 0.11
CA PHE A 152 -11.46 -0.54 0.55
C PHE A 152 -12.49 -1.66 0.37
N GLY A 153 -12.02 -2.79 -0.15
CA GLY A 153 -12.79 -4.00 -0.35
C GLY A 153 -12.06 -5.21 0.22
N VAL A 154 -12.82 -6.11 0.85
CA VAL A 154 -12.32 -7.39 1.39
C VAL A 154 -13.36 -8.46 1.17
N ALA A 155 -12.97 -9.59 0.59
CA ALA A 155 -13.83 -10.74 0.39
C ALA A 155 -13.17 -12.00 0.98
N ALA A 156 -13.83 -12.62 1.95
CA ALA A 156 -13.42 -13.87 2.54
C ALA A 156 -14.18 -15.06 1.93
N ASP A 157 -13.47 -16.15 1.63
CA ASP A 157 -14.04 -17.45 1.32
C ASP A 157 -13.66 -18.45 2.42
N TYR A 158 -14.65 -18.86 3.22
CA TYR A 158 -14.44 -19.80 4.30
C TYR A 158 -14.11 -21.22 3.82
N GLN A 159 -14.61 -21.63 2.64
CA GLN A 159 -14.39 -22.98 2.14
C GLN A 159 -12.93 -23.17 1.73
N SER A 160 -12.36 -22.19 1.04
CA SER A 160 -10.94 -22.18 0.67
C SER A 160 -10.04 -21.59 1.77
N ARG A 161 -10.62 -21.05 2.84
CA ARG A 161 -9.93 -20.33 3.93
C ARG A 161 -9.00 -19.25 3.38
N SER A 162 -9.50 -18.47 2.42
CA SER A 162 -8.72 -17.47 1.71
C SER A 162 -9.44 -16.14 1.58
N ALA A 163 -8.68 -15.11 1.23
CA ALA A 163 -9.14 -13.74 1.23
C ALA A 163 -8.57 -12.93 0.08
N GLY A 164 -9.43 -12.17 -0.59
CA GLY A 164 -9.02 -11.11 -1.49
C GLY A 164 -9.22 -9.76 -0.81
N ALA A 165 -8.31 -8.81 -1.07
CA ALA A 165 -8.50 -7.42 -0.70
C ALA A 165 -8.13 -6.50 -1.87
N SER A 166 -8.77 -5.34 -1.89
CA SER A 166 -8.45 -4.27 -2.83
C SER A 166 -8.50 -2.92 -2.12
N LEU A 167 -7.60 -2.03 -2.50
CA LEU A 167 -7.62 -0.63 -2.09
C LEU A 167 -7.57 0.26 -3.32
N TYR A 168 -8.68 0.91 -3.64
CA TYR A 168 -8.73 1.93 -4.69
C TYR A 168 -7.79 3.08 -4.31
N VAL A 169 -6.85 3.36 -5.20
CA VAL A 169 -5.75 4.33 -4.98
C VAL A 169 -5.45 5.17 -6.21
N ILE A 170 -5.92 4.75 -7.40
CA ILE A 170 -5.74 5.51 -8.64
C ILE A 170 -6.83 6.58 -8.73
N ASP A 171 -6.72 7.56 -7.84
CA ASP A 171 -7.57 8.75 -7.79
C ASP A 171 -6.99 9.82 -8.72
N ILE A 172 -7.39 9.77 -9.99
CA ILE A 172 -6.88 10.67 -11.05
C ILE A 172 -7.67 11.97 -11.16
N GLU A 173 -8.68 12.18 -10.32
CA GLU A 173 -9.47 13.40 -10.30
C GLU A 173 -8.82 14.44 -9.38
N GLU A 174 -8.72 15.68 -9.89
CA GLU A 174 -8.28 16.91 -9.20
C GLU A 174 -6.77 17.12 -8.97
N ILE A 175 -6.31 18.31 -9.36
CA ILE A 175 -5.02 18.87 -8.94
C ILE A 175 -5.15 19.30 -7.49
N SER A 176 -4.32 18.75 -6.61
CA SER A 176 -4.22 19.21 -5.22
C SER A 176 -3.70 20.65 -5.16
N GLU A 177 -4.59 21.65 -5.09
CA GLU A 177 -4.19 23.05 -4.84
C GLU A 177 -3.38 23.19 -3.54
N LYS A 178 -3.66 22.33 -2.56
CA LYS A 178 -2.95 22.32 -1.28
C LYS A 178 -1.50 21.85 -1.38
N LEU A 179 -1.20 20.88 -2.26
CA LEU A 179 0.18 20.40 -2.45
C LEU A 179 1.10 21.54 -2.90
N LYS A 180 0.59 22.48 -3.70
CA LYS A 180 1.33 23.68 -4.14
C LYS A 180 1.89 24.50 -2.98
N ASN A 181 1.17 24.54 -1.86
CA ASN A 181 1.52 25.35 -0.68
C ASN A 181 2.33 24.58 0.37
N GLN A 182 2.54 23.27 0.19
CA GLN A 182 3.34 22.47 1.12
C GLN A 182 4.82 22.53 0.78
N ASN A 183 5.70 22.54 1.78
CA ASN A 183 7.14 22.38 1.58
C ASN A 183 7.55 20.90 1.46
N LEU A 184 6.84 20.14 0.63
CA LEU A 184 7.15 18.75 0.32
C LEU A 184 7.98 18.70 -0.96
N GLN A 185 9.18 18.10 -0.90
CA GLN A 185 10.12 18.04 -2.04
C GLN A 185 10.37 16.63 -2.55
N PHE A 186 10.11 15.64 -1.69
CA PHE A 186 10.31 14.24 -1.99
C PHE A 186 9.43 13.38 -1.08
N ILE A 187 9.33 12.11 -1.43
CA ILE A 187 8.74 11.06 -0.59
C ILE A 187 9.80 9.99 -0.43
N ALA A 188 10.13 9.66 0.81
CA ALA A 188 11.13 8.66 1.16
C ALA A 188 10.48 7.55 1.98
N TYR A 189 10.93 6.32 1.81
CA TYR A 189 10.48 5.21 2.64
C TYR A 189 11.64 4.30 3.04
N PRO A 190 11.82 4.03 4.34
CA PRO A 190 11.18 4.68 5.49
C PRO A 190 11.61 6.15 5.62
N TYR A 191 10.87 6.95 6.42
CA TYR A 191 11.19 8.36 6.67
C TYR A 191 11.04 8.70 8.14
N LYS A 192 12.01 9.45 8.69
CA LYS A 192 12.10 9.81 10.12
C LYS A 192 11.95 8.55 11.00
N LYS A 193 11.21 8.65 12.09
CA LYS A 193 10.93 7.52 12.96
C LYS A 193 9.83 6.66 12.33
N TYR A 194 10.15 5.41 12.01
CA TYR A 194 9.28 4.55 11.22
C TYR A 194 9.03 3.21 11.92
N PRO A 195 7.78 2.70 11.97
CA PRO A 195 7.49 1.48 12.71
C PRO A 195 7.99 0.22 11.99
N ALA A 196 8.64 -0.67 12.73
CA ALA A 196 9.25 -1.89 12.19
C ALA A 196 8.27 -2.82 11.45
N HIS A 197 7.00 -2.86 11.86
CA HIS A 197 5.99 -3.71 11.22
C HIS A 197 5.59 -3.22 9.81
N LEU A 198 5.86 -1.97 9.46
CA LEU A 198 5.67 -1.44 8.11
C LEU A 198 6.94 -1.52 7.27
N PHE A 199 8.11 -1.50 7.89
CA PHE A 199 9.39 -1.59 7.19
C PHE A 199 10.28 -2.68 7.81
N PRO A 200 10.19 -3.93 7.33
CA PRO A 200 11.12 -4.98 7.70
C PRO A 200 12.52 -4.63 7.16
N LYS A 201 13.56 -5.06 7.88
CA LYS A 201 14.95 -4.64 7.64
C LYS A 201 15.50 -5.00 6.26
N ASP A 202 14.90 -5.97 5.60
CA ASP A 202 15.23 -6.45 4.26
C ASP A 202 14.32 -5.87 3.16
N ALA A 203 13.35 -5.00 3.48
CA ALA A 203 12.52 -4.33 2.46
C ALA A 203 13.34 -3.34 1.62
N TYR A 204 12.85 -3.05 0.42
CA TYR A 204 13.40 -1.95 -0.37
C TYR A 204 13.15 -0.62 0.33
N LEU A 205 14.19 0.20 0.42
CA LEU A 205 14.02 1.63 0.58
C LEU A 205 13.56 2.20 -0.75
N SER A 206 12.78 3.28 -0.72
CA SER A 206 12.31 3.94 -1.94
C SER A 206 12.33 5.46 -1.80
N PHE A 207 12.54 6.16 -2.91
CA PHE A 207 12.59 7.60 -2.97
C PHE A 207 11.97 8.12 -4.26
N SER A 208 11.16 9.17 -4.16
CA SER A 208 10.55 9.87 -5.28
C SER A 208 10.71 11.37 -5.10
N VAL A 209 11.07 12.08 -6.16
CA VAL A 209 11.17 13.55 -6.20
C VAL A 209 9.83 14.14 -6.61
N ILE A 210 9.39 15.19 -5.93
CA ILE A 210 8.25 16.02 -6.34
C ILE A 210 8.81 17.23 -7.10
N ALA A 211 9.00 17.05 -8.41
CA ALA A 211 9.49 18.07 -9.33
C ALA A 211 8.37 19.03 -9.77
N ASP A 212 7.14 18.52 -9.86
CA ASP A 212 5.93 19.29 -10.09
C ASP A 212 4.85 18.92 -9.06
N LYS A 213 4.23 19.93 -8.46
CA LYS A 213 3.17 19.79 -7.45
C LYS A 213 1.77 19.93 -8.05
N THR A 214 1.70 20.24 -9.34
CA THR A 214 0.47 20.49 -10.07
C THR A 214 0.06 19.30 -10.94
N SER A 215 0.99 18.38 -11.21
CA SER A 215 0.75 17.20 -12.01
C SER A 215 1.47 15.98 -11.46
N ARG A 216 0.81 14.82 -11.47
CA ARG A 216 1.42 13.53 -11.12
C ARG A 216 2.48 13.11 -12.13
N PHE A 217 2.28 13.47 -13.40
CA PHE A 217 3.06 12.98 -14.53
C PHE A 217 4.09 14.01 -14.96
N ASP A 218 3.69 15.07 -15.66
CA ASP A 218 4.53 16.10 -16.31
C ASP A 218 6.02 16.15 -15.88
N ASP A 219 6.45 17.15 -15.11
CA ASP A 219 7.88 17.25 -14.75
C ASP A 219 8.34 16.16 -13.79
N ASN A 220 7.40 15.49 -13.11
CA ASN A 220 7.71 14.36 -12.23
C ASN A 220 8.24 13.17 -13.04
N ARG A 221 7.79 12.97 -14.28
CA ARG A 221 8.23 11.88 -15.16
C ARG A 221 9.59 12.14 -15.78
N GLU A 222 10.03 13.39 -15.80
CA GLU A 222 11.33 13.82 -16.33
C GLU A 222 12.47 13.75 -15.29
N VAL A 223 12.19 13.32 -14.06
CA VAL A 223 13.23 13.09 -13.05
C VAL A 223 14.07 11.89 -13.48
N ASP A 224 15.37 12.08 -13.61
CA ASP A 224 16.31 11.08 -14.08
C ASP A 224 17.29 10.67 -12.96
N PHE A 225 17.25 9.37 -12.64
CA PHE A 225 18.05 8.73 -11.61
C PHE A 225 19.27 7.97 -12.15
N SER A 226 19.52 7.95 -13.47
CA SER A 226 20.54 7.12 -14.12
C SER A 226 21.97 7.33 -13.63
N ASN A 227 22.29 8.54 -13.17
CA ASN A 227 23.60 8.91 -12.63
C ASN A 227 23.59 9.07 -11.10
N THR A 228 22.51 8.64 -10.44
CA THR A 228 22.31 8.84 -9.01
C THR A 228 23.23 7.96 -8.18
N ILE A 229 23.82 8.56 -7.15
CA ILE A 229 24.64 7.87 -6.15
C ILE A 229 23.90 7.85 -4.82
N ILE A 230 23.64 6.65 -4.30
CA ILE A 230 23.02 6.45 -2.99
C ILE A 230 24.11 6.12 -1.97
N SER A 231 24.07 6.78 -0.82
CA SER A 231 24.90 6.44 0.34
C SER A 231 24.04 6.39 1.59
N VAL A 232 24.17 5.32 2.37
CA VAL A 232 23.47 5.16 3.65
C VAL A 232 24.50 5.08 4.76
N LEU A 233 24.36 5.92 5.79
CA LEU A 233 25.33 6.06 6.87
C LEU A 233 24.69 5.89 8.25
N HIS A 234 25.37 5.20 9.16
CA HIS A 234 25.09 5.21 10.60
C HIS A 234 26.36 5.64 11.34
N GLN A 235 26.29 6.70 12.17
CA GLN A 235 27.47 7.23 12.88
C GLN A 235 28.71 7.47 11.98
N ASN A 236 28.49 7.89 10.73
CA ASN A 236 29.49 8.08 9.66
C ASN A 236 30.05 6.77 9.04
N GLU A 237 29.66 5.60 9.50
CA GLU A 237 29.96 4.33 8.84
C GLU A 237 29.03 4.10 7.65
N LYS A 238 29.59 3.74 6.50
CA LYS A 238 28.84 3.51 5.27
C LYS A 238 28.30 2.08 5.23
N HIS A 239 27.00 1.94 4.98
CA HIS A 239 26.36 0.65 4.73
C HIS A 239 26.42 0.28 3.24
N ILE A 240 26.41 -1.02 2.97
CA ILE A 240 26.36 -1.56 1.61
C ILE A 240 24.97 -1.31 1.04
N VAL A 241 24.94 -0.63 -0.11
CA VAL A 241 23.74 -0.40 -0.93
C VAL A 241 23.81 -1.38 -2.09
N SER A 242 22.72 -2.09 -2.34
CA SER A 242 22.62 -3.08 -3.41
C SER A 242 21.24 -3.05 -4.07
N ASP A 243 21.11 -3.78 -5.17
CA ASP A 243 19.84 -4.01 -5.85
C ASP A 243 19.08 -2.71 -6.17
N VAL A 244 19.83 -1.77 -6.76
CA VAL A 244 19.31 -0.45 -7.13
C VAL A 244 18.54 -0.58 -8.44
N SER A 245 17.31 -0.12 -8.45
CA SER A 245 16.51 0.05 -9.66
C SER A 245 15.72 1.36 -9.59
N TYR A 246 15.37 1.90 -10.75
CA TYR A 246 14.54 3.09 -10.85
C TYR A 246 13.63 3.00 -12.07
N ASP A 247 12.53 3.74 -12.01
CA ASP A 247 11.57 3.83 -13.08
C ASP A 247 10.85 5.19 -13.05
N ASN A 248 10.21 5.51 -14.16
CA ASN A 248 9.30 6.65 -14.31
C ASN A 248 7.88 6.16 -14.64
N GLU A 249 7.53 4.96 -14.15
CA GLU A 249 6.21 4.40 -14.30
C GLU A 249 5.21 5.16 -13.44
N GLY A 250 3.95 5.17 -13.89
CA GLY A 250 2.87 5.92 -13.26
C GLY A 250 2.28 5.26 -12.02
N ALA A 251 3.06 5.03 -10.97
CA ALA A 251 2.55 4.60 -9.66
C ALA A 251 2.83 5.67 -8.60
N GLY A 252 1.78 6.37 -8.14
CA GLY A 252 1.93 7.58 -7.33
C GLY A 252 2.67 8.68 -8.11
N VAL A 253 3.68 9.31 -7.51
CA VAL A 253 4.57 10.24 -8.23
C VAL A 253 5.28 9.47 -9.36
N ALA A 254 5.29 10.02 -10.58
CA ALA A 254 5.79 9.35 -11.80
C ALA A 254 7.33 9.24 -11.89
N ASN A 255 8.01 9.04 -10.76
CA ASN A 255 9.41 8.66 -10.67
C ASN A 255 9.64 7.91 -9.35
N SER A 256 10.52 6.92 -9.37
CA SER A 256 10.97 6.25 -8.17
C SER A 256 12.35 5.64 -8.37
N ILE A 257 13.17 5.70 -7.32
CA ILE A 257 14.37 4.88 -7.17
C ILE A 257 14.23 4.04 -5.90
N GLN A 258 14.59 2.77 -5.98
CA GLN A 258 14.55 1.82 -4.87
C GLN A 258 15.89 1.08 -4.73
N TRP A 259 16.21 0.65 -3.51
CA TRP A 259 17.44 -0.07 -3.21
C TRP A 259 17.34 -0.89 -1.92
N LYS A 260 18.23 -1.87 -1.74
CA LYS A 260 18.44 -2.60 -0.48
C LYS A 260 19.63 -2.03 0.29
N VAL A 261 19.61 -2.25 1.60
CA VAL A 261 20.73 -1.90 2.49
C VAL A 261 21.02 -3.09 3.40
N GLU A 262 22.28 -3.51 3.43
CA GLU A 262 22.70 -4.61 4.31
C GLU A 262 22.90 -4.15 5.75
N GLY A 263 22.55 -5.02 6.70
CA GLY A 263 22.83 -4.81 8.12
C GLY A 263 22.06 -3.65 8.75
N LEU A 264 20.84 -3.34 8.27
CA LEU A 264 19.97 -2.43 9.00
C LEU A 264 19.60 -3.04 10.36
N GLU A 265 19.53 -2.20 11.39
CA GLU A 265 19.19 -2.57 12.75
C GLU A 265 18.10 -1.65 13.30
N GLU A 266 17.26 -2.22 14.14
CA GLU A 266 16.22 -1.50 14.85
C GLU A 266 16.82 -0.55 15.90
N GLY A 267 16.19 0.61 16.10
CA GLY A 267 16.64 1.65 17.02
C GLY A 267 17.84 2.48 16.53
N LYS A 268 18.49 2.11 15.43
CA LYS A 268 19.60 2.88 14.85
C LYS A 268 19.10 3.94 13.87
N ALA A 269 19.71 5.12 13.95
CA ALA A 269 19.44 6.23 13.03
C ALA A 269 20.36 6.16 11.81
N TYR A 270 19.76 6.20 10.63
CA TYR A 270 20.45 6.16 9.34
C TYR A 270 20.25 7.47 8.60
N THR A 271 21.33 7.99 8.00
CA THR A 271 21.27 9.11 7.07
C THR A 271 21.41 8.58 5.65
N VAL A 272 20.43 8.88 4.80
CA VAL A 272 20.45 8.57 3.38
C VAL A 272 20.83 9.84 2.62
N LYS A 273 21.84 9.74 1.76
CA LYS A 273 22.22 10.78 0.80
C LYS A 273 21.96 10.24 -0.60
N ILE A 274 21.26 11.03 -1.40
CA ILE A 274 20.94 10.73 -2.79
C ILE A 274 21.50 11.88 -3.62
N GLN A 275 22.54 11.59 -4.39
CA GLN A 275 23.31 12.60 -5.09
C GLN A 275 23.15 12.45 -6.60
N ASN A 276 23.33 13.54 -7.34
CA ASN A 276 23.29 13.57 -8.80
C ASN A 276 21.93 13.18 -9.41
N VAL A 277 20.83 13.56 -8.76
CA VAL A 277 19.49 13.39 -9.34
C VAL A 277 19.26 14.52 -10.32
N LYS A 278 18.95 14.21 -11.58
CA LYS A 278 18.64 15.23 -12.58
C LYS A 278 17.15 15.56 -12.51
N VAL A 279 16.84 16.81 -12.24
CA VAL A 279 15.47 17.34 -12.15
C VAL A 279 15.38 18.51 -13.11
N LYS A 280 14.72 18.31 -14.26
CA LYS A 280 14.76 19.22 -15.40
C LYS A 280 16.21 19.48 -15.84
N ASN A 281 16.64 20.74 -15.82
CA ASN A 281 17.98 21.17 -16.21
C ASN A 281 18.95 21.31 -15.03
N GLU A 282 18.53 20.91 -13.83
CA GLU A 282 19.33 21.04 -12.61
C GLU A 282 19.75 19.66 -12.08
N THR A 283 20.96 19.59 -11.54
CA THR A 283 21.39 18.45 -10.73
C THR A 283 21.13 18.76 -9.27
N LYS A 284 20.35 17.92 -8.60
CA LYS A 284 19.93 18.07 -7.20
C LYS A 284 20.48 16.94 -6.34
N ASN A 285 20.73 17.29 -5.08
CA ASN A 285 21.12 16.37 -4.04
C ASN A 285 20.06 16.40 -2.94
N TYR A 286 19.73 15.24 -2.41
CA TYR A 286 18.75 15.07 -1.34
C TYR A 286 19.40 14.35 -0.17
N GLN A 287 18.90 14.65 1.02
CA GLN A 287 19.27 13.96 2.24
C GLN A 287 18.05 13.81 3.13
N TYR A 288 17.88 12.62 3.70
CA TYR A 288 16.90 12.38 4.74
C TYR A 288 17.45 11.41 5.78
N GLN A 289 16.75 11.31 6.90
CA GLN A 289 17.09 10.37 7.96
C GLN A 289 15.92 9.45 8.23
N PHE A 290 16.22 8.23 8.69
CA PHE A 290 15.21 7.33 9.23
C PHE A 290 15.74 6.53 10.43
N THR A 291 14.82 5.97 11.20
CA THR A 291 15.08 5.03 12.29
C THR A 291 13.95 4.01 12.31
N ILE A 292 14.29 2.73 12.34
CA ILE A 292 13.30 1.65 12.45
C ILE A 292 12.99 1.45 13.94
N ASP A 293 11.82 1.87 14.41
CA ASP A 293 11.42 1.73 15.82
C ASP A 293 10.61 0.44 16.05
N PRO A 294 11.16 -0.53 16.80
CA PRO A 294 10.45 -1.77 17.13
C PRO A 294 9.31 -1.58 18.12
N ASN A 295 9.23 -0.44 18.80
CA ASN A 295 8.19 -0.10 19.78
C ASN A 295 7.10 0.80 19.20
N MET A 296 7.33 1.42 18.03
CA MET A 296 6.34 2.25 17.39
C MET A 296 5.22 1.39 16.79
N ARG A 297 3.98 1.74 17.12
CA ARG A 297 2.77 1.08 16.60
C ARG A 297 1.83 2.13 16.06
N ILE A 298 1.34 1.91 14.84
CA ILE A 298 0.10 2.53 14.41
C ILE A 298 -1.01 1.61 14.91
N LYS A 299 -1.77 2.07 15.89
CA LYS A 299 -2.91 1.32 16.43
C LYS A 299 -4.17 1.68 15.65
N LEU A 300 -5.04 0.70 15.50
CA LEU A 300 -6.47 0.86 15.21
C LEU A 300 -7.28 0.64 16.47
#